data_AF-A0A2X5E9E5-F1
#
_entry.id   AF-A0A2X5E9E5-F1
#
_cell.length_a   1.000
_cell.length_b   1.000
_cell.length_c   1.000
_cell.angle_alpha   90.00
_cell.angle_beta   90.00
_cell.angle_gamma   90.00
#
_symmetry.space_group_name_H-M   'P 1'
#
loop_
_entity.id
_entity.type
_entity.pdbx_description
1 polymer ?
#
loop_
_entity_poly.entity_id
_entity_poly.type
_entity_poly.pdbx_seq_one_letter_code
_entity_poly.pdbx_strand_id
1 'polypeptide(L)'
;MTESEILRLIRCAGGISQLADEQAAQPDTVTAENYARVVAEVMRRDGIELNGVDMRNIRTRVLELLAYRRRSQQRRESAKNTYQWKKPERLRR
;
A
#
# COMPACT_ATOMS: atom_id res chain seq x y z
N MET A 1 6.06 -7.17 4.03
CA MET A 1 4.89 -6.27 4.10
C MET A 1 4.64 -5.61 2.76
N THR A 2 3.94 -6.27 1.84
CA THR A 2 3.39 -5.73 0.57
C THR A 2 2.12 -4.89 0.81
N GLU A 3 1.60 -4.19 -0.20
CA GLU A 3 0.39 -3.35 -0.03
C GLU A 3 -0.88 -4.20 0.12
N SER A 4 -0.97 -5.30 -0.62
CA SER A 4 -1.99 -6.34 -0.41
C SER A 4 -1.91 -6.95 0.99
N GLU A 5 -0.71 -7.15 1.55
CA GLU A 5 -0.52 -7.58 2.94
C GLU A 5 -1.07 -6.55 3.94
N ILE A 6 -0.90 -5.24 3.69
CA ILE A 6 -1.47 -4.19 4.57
C ILE A 6 -2.99 -4.22 4.52
N LEU A 7 -3.58 -4.30 3.31
CA LEU A 7 -5.03 -4.44 3.16
C LEU A 7 -5.55 -5.67 3.91
N ARG A 8 -4.85 -6.80 3.79
CA ARG A 8 -5.19 -8.02 4.49
C ARG A 8 -5.11 -7.86 6.00
N LEU A 9 -4.08 -7.18 6.52
CA LEU A 9 -3.96 -6.89 7.95
C LEU A 9 -5.11 -6.03 8.46
N ILE A 10 -5.51 -4.99 7.71
CA ILE A 10 -6.65 -4.13 8.09
C ILE A 10 -7.95 -4.95 8.13
N ARG A 11 -8.18 -5.82 7.13
CA ARG A 11 -9.34 -6.72 7.12
C ARG A 11 -9.32 -7.68 8.32
N CYS A 12 -8.19 -8.32 8.60
CA CYS A 12 -8.05 -9.22 9.74
C CYS A 12 -8.27 -8.51 11.08
N ALA A 13 -7.71 -7.31 11.26
CA ALA A 13 -7.90 -6.51 12.47
C ALA A 13 -9.39 -6.12 12.65
N GLY A 14 -10.09 -5.82 11.56
CA GLY A 14 -11.53 -5.54 11.58
C GLY A 14 -12.44 -6.76 11.58
N GLY A 15 -11.91 -7.98 11.70
CA GLY A 15 -12.70 -9.22 11.68
C GLY A 15 -13.43 -9.47 10.34
N ILE A 16 -12.92 -8.91 9.24
CA ILE A 16 -13.47 -9.10 7.88
C ILE A 16 -12.78 -10.31 7.26
N SER A 17 -13.33 -11.50 7.50
CA SER A 17 -12.69 -12.77 7.11
C SER A 17 -12.83 -13.10 5.62
N GLN A 18 -13.82 -12.57 4.92
CA GLN A 18 -14.02 -12.63 3.46
C GLN A 18 -15.35 -11.93 3.17
N LEU A 19 -15.33 -10.81 2.44
CA LEU A 19 -16.50 -10.45 1.64
C LEU A 19 -16.36 -11.24 0.35
N ALA A 20 -17.14 -12.31 0.25
CA ALA A 20 -17.48 -12.92 -1.02
C ALA A 20 -18.37 -11.92 -1.77
N ASP A 21 -17.76 -10.98 -2.47
CA ASP A 21 -18.48 -10.13 -3.42
C ASP A 21 -18.18 -10.62 -4.83
N GLU A 22 -19.16 -11.29 -5.42
CA GLU A 22 -19.23 -11.70 -6.83
C GLU A 22 -19.32 -10.51 -7.80
N GLN A 23 -19.14 -9.26 -7.36
CA GLN A 23 -19.24 -8.06 -8.20
C GLN A 23 -18.11 -7.05 -7.94
N ALA A 24 -16.88 -7.37 -8.37
CA ALA A 24 -15.94 -6.38 -8.90
C ALA A 24 -14.80 -7.08 -9.63
N ALA A 25 -14.70 -6.85 -10.94
CA ALA A 25 -13.53 -7.21 -11.71
C ALA A 25 -12.26 -6.64 -11.04
N GLN A 26 -11.22 -7.48 -10.91
CA GLN A 26 -9.93 -7.28 -10.22
C GLN A 26 -9.96 -7.38 -8.67
N PRO A 27 -9.65 -8.55 -8.09
CA PRO A 27 -9.72 -8.75 -6.64
C PRO A 27 -8.64 -8.02 -5.84
N ASP A 28 -7.54 -7.57 -6.46
CA ASP A 28 -6.34 -7.18 -5.70
C ASP A 28 -5.60 -5.96 -6.29
N THR A 29 -6.30 -5.06 -6.97
CA THR A 29 -5.66 -3.78 -7.31
C THR A 29 -5.61 -2.90 -6.06
N VAL A 30 -4.39 -2.59 -5.64
CA VAL A 30 -4.12 -1.72 -4.49
C VAL A 30 -4.43 -0.27 -4.88
N THR A 31 -5.71 0.08 -4.85
CA THR A 31 -6.16 1.46 -5.06
C THR A 31 -6.51 2.08 -3.72
N ALA A 32 -6.30 3.39 -3.60
CA ALA A 32 -6.68 4.13 -2.40
C ALA A 32 -8.20 4.07 -2.13
N GLU A 33 -9.02 3.85 -3.16
CA GLU A 33 -10.46 3.62 -3.04
C GLU A 33 -10.78 2.28 -2.37
N ASN A 34 -10.05 1.21 -2.69
CA ASN A 34 -10.23 -0.08 -2.04
C ASN A 34 -9.88 -0.01 -0.54
N TYR A 35 -8.84 0.75 -0.18
CA TYR A 35 -8.55 1.03 1.24
C TYR A 35 -9.67 1.80 1.93
N ALA A 36 -10.15 2.90 1.33
CA ALA A 36 -11.21 3.71 1.92
C ALA A 36 -12.49 2.89 2.13
N ARG A 37 -12.83 1.99 1.20
CA ARG A 37 -13.97 1.08 1.32
C ARG A 37 -13.82 0.11 2.49
N VAL A 38 -12.65 -0.53 2.63
CA VAL A 38 -12.39 -1.46 3.75
C VAL A 38 -12.46 -0.72 5.08
N VAL A 39 -11.85 0.46 5.20
CA VAL A 39 -11.90 1.24 6.43
C VAL A 39 -13.33 1.65 6.76
N ALA A 40 -14.12 2.06 5.76
CA ALA A 40 -15.53 2.38 5.97
C ALA A 40 -16.36 1.18 6.43
N GLU A 41 -16.04 -0.03 5.96
CA GLU A 41 -16.70 -1.24 6.43
C GLU A 41 -16.35 -1.58 7.89
N VAL A 42 -15.07 -1.47 8.25
CA VAL A 42 -14.62 -1.67 9.64
C VAL A 42 -15.32 -0.68 10.57
N MET A 43 -15.28 0.61 10.25
CA MET A 43 -15.89 1.66 11.07
C MET A 43 -17.41 1.48 11.20
N ARG A 44 -18.08 1.05 10.12
CA ARG A 44 -19.53 0.78 10.15
C ARG A 44 -19.89 -0.34 11.12
N ARG A 45 -19.08 -1.39 11.23
CA ARG A 45 -19.30 -2.46 12.22
C ARG A 45 -19.17 -1.96 13.65
N ASP A 46 -18.29 -0.99 13.87
CA ASP A 46 -18.10 -0.33 15.16
C ASP A 46 -19.18 0.75 15.44
N GLY A 47 -20.19 0.88 14.57
CA GLY A 47 -21.28 1.86 14.71
C GLY A 47 -20.87 3.29 14.35
N ILE A 48 -19.73 3.46 13.67
CA ILE A 48 -19.20 4.77 13.27
C ILE A 48 -19.47 4.97 11.77
N GLU A 49 -20.32 5.95 11.46
CA GLU A 49 -20.53 6.39 10.09
C GLU A 49 -19.48 7.42 9.68
N LEU A 50 -18.71 7.11 8.65
CA LEU A 50 -17.75 8.04 8.06
C LEU A 50 -18.46 9.01 7.14
N ASN A 51 -18.20 10.31 7.31
CA ASN A 51 -18.70 11.33 6.40
C ASN A 51 -17.81 11.43 5.14
N GLY A 52 -18.24 12.25 4.17
CA GLY A 52 -17.47 12.45 2.93
C GLY A 52 -16.08 13.06 3.12
N VAL A 53 -15.88 13.86 4.18
CA VAL A 53 -14.59 14.45 4.53
C VAL A 53 -13.64 13.40 5.10
N ASP A 54 -14.14 12.52 5.96
CA ASP A 54 -13.36 11.41 6.54
C ASP A 54 -12.90 10.46 5.44
N MET A 55 -13.80 10.10 4.52
CA MET A 55 -13.48 9.27 3.36
C MET A 55 -12.38 9.89 2.49
N ARG A 56 -12.45 11.21 2.26
CA ARG A 56 -11.42 11.94 1.52
C ARG A 56 -10.09 11.95 2.28
N ASN A 57 -10.11 12.20 3.59
CA ASN A 57 -8.92 12.23 4.44
C ASN A 57 -8.21 10.88 4.45
N ILE A 58 -8.96 9.78 4.61
CA ILE A 58 -8.43 8.41 4.55
C ILE A 58 -7.78 8.16 3.18
N ARG A 59 -8.46 8.50 2.08
CA ARG A 59 -7.90 8.33 0.72
C ARG A 59 -6.59 9.10 0.56
N THR A 60 -6.52 10.35 0.99
CA THR A 60 -5.31 11.17 0.92
C THR A 60 -4.16 10.55 1.72
N ARG A 61 -4.41 10.11 2.96
CA ARG A 61 -3.39 9.46 3.79
C ARG A 61 -2.87 8.17 3.18
N VAL A 62 -3.75 7.36 2.60
CA VAL A 62 -3.35 6.13 1.89
C VAL A 62 -2.48 6.46 0.68
N LEU A 63 -2.85 7.47 -0.12
CA LEU A 63 -2.05 7.91 -1.25
C LEU A 63 -0.65 8.39 -0.82
N GLU A 64 -0.55 9.15 0.27
CA GLU A 64 0.73 9.58 0.85
C GLU A 64 1.61 8.38 1.20
N LEU A 65 1.05 7.37 1.86
CA LEU A 65 1.74 6.15 2.27
C LEU A 65 2.24 5.34 1.07
N LEU A 66 1.38 5.13 0.06
CA LEU A 66 1.72 4.45 -1.19
C LEU A 66 2.83 5.20 -1.94
N ALA A 67 2.75 6.53 -2.02
CA ALA A 67 3.75 7.36 -2.67
C ALA A 67 5.12 7.29 -1.95
N TYR A 68 5.12 7.36 -0.61
CA TYR A 68 6.34 7.20 0.18
C TYR A 68 6.99 5.84 -0.05
N ARG A 69 6.18 4.80 -0.08
CA ARG A 69 6.63 3.44 -0.31
C ARG A 69 7.24 3.27 -1.70
N ARG A 70 6.59 3.78 -2.75
CA ARG A 70 7.10 3.75 -4.12
C ARG A 70 8.47 4.44 -4.22
N ARG A 71 8.63 5.61 -3.60
CA ARG A 71 9.92 6.30 -3.52
C ARG A 71 10.99 5.50 -2.78
N SER A 72 10.61 4.80 -1.71
CA SER A 72 11.53 3.94 -0.96
C SER A 72 12.00 2.74 -1.78
N GLN A 73 11.09 2.09 -2.53
CA GLN A 73 11.43 1.01 -3.45
C GLN A 73 12.36 1.50 -4.56
N GLN A 74 12.03 2.62 -5.19
CA GLN A 74 12.88 3.22 -6.22
C GLN A 74 14.29 3.52 -5.71
N ARG A 75 14.43 4.02 -4.47
CA ARG A 75 15.75 4.25 -3.84
C ARG A 75 16.54 2.95 -3.62
N ARG A 76 15.86 1.88 -3.21
CA ARG A 76 16.49 0.56 -3.04
C ARG A 76 16.92 -0.03 -4.37
N GLU A 77 16.10 0.13 -5.40
CA GLU A 77 16.41 -0.31 -6.77
C GLU A 77 17.58 0.49 -7.36
N SER A 78 17.60 1.82 -7.20
CA SER A 78 18.71 2.66 -7.65
C SER A 78 20.02 2.34 -6.91
N ALA A 79 19.95 1.99 -5.62
CA ALA A 79 21.13 1.57 -4.87
C ALA A 79 21.77 0.29 -5.43
N LYS A 80 20.97 -0.63 -6.00
CA LYS A 80 21.51 -1.85 -6.66
C LYS A 80 22.29 -1.55 -7.93
N ASN A 81 21.90 -0.49 -8.65
CA ASN A 81 22.54 -0.06 -9.89
C ASN A 81 23.62 1.01 -9.69
N THR A 82 23.96 1.33 -8.44
CA THR A 82 25.01 2.31 -8.14
C THR A 82 26.37 1.72 -8.47
N TYR A 83 27.16 2.43 -9.28
CA TYR A 83 28.50 2.02 -9.68
C TYR A 83 29.35 1.71 -8.45
N GLN A 84 29.80 0.46 -8.35
CA GLN A 84 30.77 0.06 -7.34
C GLN A 84 32.17 0.18 -7.95
N TRP A 85 33.00 1.05 -7.37
CA TRP A 85 34.38 1.17 -7.78
C TRP A 85 35.09 -0.16 -7.51
N LYS A 86 35.48 -0.86 -8.58
CA LYS A 86 36.29 -2.07 -8.48
C LYS A 86 37.75 -1.68 -8.61
N LYS A 87 38.58 -2.13 -7.65
CA LYS A 87 40.03 -1.96 -7.73
C LYS A 87 40.52 -2.62 -9.02
N PRO A 88 41.16 -1.87 -9.93
CA PRO A 88 41.69 -2.46 -11.15
C PRO A 88 42.77 -3.48 -10.81
N GLU A 89 42.72 -4.65 -11.45
CA GLU A 89 43.65 -5.76 -11.19
C GLU A 89 45.09 -5.41 -11.57
N ARG A 90 45.29 -4.44 -12.46
CA ARG A 90 46.60 -4.04 -12.97
C ARG A 90 46.64 -2.52 -13.10
N LEU A 91 47.74 -1.91 -12.67
CA LEU A 91 47.99 -0.49 -12.89
C LEU A 91 48.20 -0.27 -14.40
N ARG A 92 47.46 0.68 -14.99
CA ARG A 92 47.73 1.12 -16.37
C ARG A 92 49.10 1.78 -16.36
N ARG A 93 50.01 1.26 -17.19
CA ARG A 93 51.40 1.71 -17.33
C ARG A 93 51.49 2.86 -18.31
#